data_AF-A0AAX6NEI5-F1
#
_entry.id   AF-A0AAX6NEI5-F1
#
_cell.length_a   1.000
_cell.length_b   1.000
_cell.length_c   1.000
_cell.angle_alpha   90.00
_cell.angle_beta   90.00
_cell.angle_gamma   90.00
#
_symmetry.space_group_name_H-M   'P 1'
#
loop_
_entity.id
_entity.type
_entity.pdbx_description
1 polymer ?
#
loop_
_entity_poly.entity_id
_entity_poly.type
_entity_poly.pdbx_seq_one_letter_code
_entity_poly.pdbx_strand_id
1 'polypeptide(L)'
;MKKETLNNLLGYGFLTLVTLFAASMYITDYKNGLKIESSGVLGIVVLVMGWAQFITWGNNKKAQKDELGKKITTVSAKTSYHILNISLFILWMADYTVFDRENDFGNISLFVAVCLSMLVFPIVQLISARKYR
;
A
#
# COMPACT_ATOMS: atom_id res chain seq x y z
N MET A 1 -1.60 0.40 29.72
CA MET A 1 -0.28 0.67 29.10
C MET A 1 0.48 -0.60 28.69
N LYS A 2 0.93 -1.46 29.62
CA LYS A 2 1.82 -2.61 29.31
C LYS A 2 1.27 -3.64 28.30
N LYS A 3 -0.07 -3.83 28.26
CA LYS A 3 -0.75 -4.78 27.36
C LYS A 3 -0.89 -4.26 25.92
N GLU A 4 -1.06 -2.95 25.73
CA GLU A 4 -1.12 -2.34 24.39
C GLU A 4 0.25 -2.29 23.73
N THR A 5 1.31 -1.98 24.50
CA THR A 5 2.69 -1.99 24.02
C THR A 5 3.12 -3.41 23.63
N LEU A 6 2.73 -4.42 24.40
CA LEU A 6 3.00 -5.84 24.09
C LEU A 6 2.28 -6.29 22.81
N ASN A 7 1.01 -5.91 22.63
CA ASN A 7 0.27 -6.28 21.43
C ASN A 7 0.79 -5.58 20.17
N ASN A 8 1.24 -4.32 20.29
CA ASN A 8 1.91 -3.62 19.19
C ASN A 8 3.23 -4.32 18.83
N LEU A 9 4.01 -4.75 19.83
CA LEU A 9 5.28 -5.44 19.63
C LEU A 9 5.08 -6.84 19.01
N LEU A 10 4.03 -7.56 19.42
CA LEU A 10 3.60 -8.80 18.77
C LEU A 10 3.19 -8.58 17.32
N GLY A 11 2.42 -7.52 17.03
CA GLY A 11 2.02 -7.20 15.66
C GLY A 11 3.21 -6.80 14.78
N TYR A 12 4.18 -6.04 15.30
CA TYR A 12 5.46 -5.78 14.63
C TYR A 12 6.20 -7.09 14.33
N GLY A 13 6.33 -7.97 15.33
CA GLY A 13 7.00 -9.27 15.16
C GLY A 13 6.32 -10.17 14.14
N PHE A 14 4.99 -10.17 14.09
CA PHE A 14 4.25 -10.94 13.09
C PHE A 14 4.45 -10.38 11.68
N LEU A 15 4.33 -9.06 11.50
CA LEU A 15 4.53 -8.40 10.20
C LEU A 15 5.96 -8.60 9.69
N THR A 16 6.98 -8.46 10.55
CA THR A 16 8.37 -8.72 10.15
C THR A 16 8.56 -10.16 9.70
N LEU A 17 8.00 -11.13 10.42
CA LEU A 17 8.12 -12.55 10.06
C LEU A 17 7.46 -12.85 8.72
N VAL A 18 6.26 -12.32 8.47
CA VAL A 18 5.57 -12.44 7.16
C VAL A 18 6.40 -11.81 6.05
N THR A 19 7.03 -10.66 6.29
CA THR A 19 7.85 -9.98 5.27
C THR A 19 9.14 -10.73 4.97
N LEU A 20 9.78 -11.32 5.99
CA LEU A 20 10.98 -12.14 5.81
C LEU A 20 10.67 -13.42 5.05
N PHE A 21 9.52 -14.04 5.33
CA PHE A 21 9.05 -15.21 4.59
C PHE A 21 8.81 -14.87 3.11
N ALA A 22 8.09 -13.79 2.84
CA ALA A 22 7.84 -13.34 1.46
C ALA A 22 9.15 -12.99 0.73
N ALA A 23 10.05 -12.25 1.38
CA ALA A 23 11.37 -11.93 0.83
C ALA A 23 12.19 -13.20 0.52
N SER A 24 12.16 -14.19 1.40
CA SER A 24 12.82 -15.48 1.17
C SER A 24 12.27 -16.21 -0.06
N MET A 25 10.95 -16.19 -0.26
CA MET A 25 10.36 -16.78 -1.47
C MET A 25 10.82 -16.04 -2.73
N TYR A 26 10.72 -14.70 -2.76
CA TYR A 26 11.15 -13.93 -3.92
C TYR A 26 12.65 -14.06 -4.24
N ILE A 27 13.51 -14.15 -3.23
CA ILE A 27 14.95 -14.40 -3.42
C ILE A 27 15.20 -15.80 -4.00
N THR A 28 14.42 -16.79 -3.56
CA THR A 28 14.54 -18.17 -4.06
C THR A 28 14.06 -18.26 -5.51
N ASP A 29 12.96 -17.61 -5.84
CA ASP A 29 12.43 -17.53 -7.20
C ASP A 29 13.43 -16.85 -8.14
N TYR A 30 14.03 -15.73 -7.71
CA TYR A 30 15.08 -15.05 -8.46
C TYR A 30 16.29 -15.96 -8.73
N LYS A 31 16.74 -16.71 -7.71
CA LYS A 31 17.86 -17.67 -7.86
C LYS A 31 17.53 -18.83 -8.80
N ASN A 32 16.28 -19.26 -8.82
CA ASN A 32 15.79 -20.32 -9.71
C ASN A 32 15.50 -19.81 -11.13
N GLY A 33 15.72 -18.53 -11.42
CA GLY A 33 15.43 -17.92 -12.72
C GLY A 33 13.93 -17.78 -13.00
N LEU A 34 13.07 -17.94 -11.99
CA LEU A 34 11.64 -17.70 -12.10
C LEU A 34 11.39 -16.19 -12.16
N LYS A 35 10.56 -15.77 -13.11
CA LYS A 35 10.13 -14.37 -13.22
C LYS A 35 9.10 -14.08 -12.14
N ILE A 36 9.17 -12.88 -11.56
CA ILE A 36 8.15 -12.39 -10.65
C ILE A 36 6.87 -12.16 -11.44
N GLU A 37 5.85 -13.00 -11.20
CA GLU A 37 4.53 -12.84 -11.78
C GLU A 37 3.77 -11.67 -11.13
N SER A 38 2.67 -11.24 -11.76
CA SER A 38 1.79 -10.18 -11.24
C SER A 38 1.30 -10.45 -9.80
N SER A 39 1.14 -11.72 -9.43
CA SER A 39 0.82 -12.14 -8.05
C SER A 39 1.90 -11.74 -7.04
N GLY A 40 3.18 -11.82 -7.42
CA GLY A 40 4.31 -11.40 -6.61
C GLY A 40 4.33 -9.89 -6.39
N VAL A 41 4.03 -9.11 -7.44
CA VAL A 41 3.93 -7.64 -7.34
C VAL A 41 2.77 -7.25 -6.42
N LEU A 42 1.60 -7.89 -6.54
CA LEU A 42 0.47 -7.67 -5.63
C LEU A 42 0.83 -8.04 -4.19
N GLY A 43 1.58 -9.13 -3.97
CA GLY A 43 2.06 -9.51 -2.64
C GLY A 43 2.87 -8.40 -1.99
N ILE A 44 3.81 -7.79 -2.73
CA ILE A 44 4.61 -6.65 -2.24
C ILE A 44 3.71 -5.45 -1.93
N VAL A 45 2.75 -5.13 -2.81
CA VAL A 45 1.79 -4.04 -2.59
C VAL A 45 1.01 -4.23 -1.29
N VAL A 46 0.49 -5.43 -1.05
CA VAL A 46 -0.26 -5.76 0.18
C VAL A 46 0.64 -5.67 1.41
N LEU A 47 1.89 -6.09 1.33
CA LEU A 47 2.85 -5.92 2.43
C LEU A 47 3.09 -4.46 2.76
N VAL A 48 3.28 -3.60 1.75
CA VAL A 48 3.46 -2.16 1.94
C VAL A 48 2.21 -1.54 2.56
N MET A 49 1.02 -1.92 2.09
CA MET A 49 -0.24 -1.47 2.70
C MET A 49 -0.34 -1.89 4.18
N GLY A 50 0.01 -3.14 4.48
CA GLY A 50 0.01 -3.68 5.84
C GLY A 50 0.92 -2.90 6.78
N TRP A 51 2.16 -2.62 6.33
CA TRP A 51 3.10 -1.78 7.06
C TRP A 51 2.59 -0.35 7.25
N ALA A 52 2.07 0.27 6.19
CA ALA A 52 1.57 1.64 6.26
C ALA A 52 0.38 1.75 7.24
N GLN A 53 -0.57 0.82 7.21
CA GLN A 53 -1.69 0.78 8.15
C GLN A 53 -1.21 0.53 9.59
N PHE A 54 -0.29 -0.41 9.79
CA PHE A 54 0.20 -0.76 11.11
C PHE A 54 1.06 0.35 11.73
N ILE A 55 1.85 1.08 10.94
CA ILE A 55 2.59 2.26 11.42
C ILE A 55 1.62 3.39 11.79
N THR A 56 0.54 3.56 11.03
CA THR A 56 -0.45 4.63 11.23
C THR A 56 -1.27 4.43 12.50
N TRP A 57 -1.81 3.23 12.71
CA TRP A 57 -2.77 2.96 13.79
C TRP A 57 -2.26 1.99 14.86
N GLY A 58 -1.21 1.21 14.56
CA GLY A 58 -0.81 0.07 15.38
C GLY A 58 -1.98 -0.88 15.62
N ASN A 59 -2.05 -1.44 16.82
CA ASN A 59 -3.20 -2.23 17.27
C ASN A 59 -4.25 -1.38 18.04
N ASN A 60 -4.15 -0.04 17.98
CA ASN A 60 -4.95 0.82 18.84
C ASN A 60 -6.24 1.29 18.16
N LYS A 61 -7.24 0.38 18.10
CA LYS A 61 -8.56 0.65 17.50
C LYS A 61 -9.31 1.82 18.14
N LYS A 62 -8.95 2.23 19.37
CA LYS A 62 -9.55 3.39 20.04
C LYS A 62 -9.07 4.71 19.43
N ALA A 63 -7.79 4.82 19.11
CA ALA A 63 -7.23 6.01 18.46
C ALA A 63 -7.84 6.27 17.08
N GLN A 64 -8.25 5.21 16.38
CA GLN A 64 -8.91 5.32 15.08
C GLN A 64 -10.37 5.81 15.17
N LYS A 65 -11.06 5.54 16.29
CA LYS A 65 -12.46 5.93 16.50
C LYS A 65 -12.63 7.29 17.16
N ASP A 66 -11.53 7.84 17.67
CA ASP A 66 -11.48 9.18 18.25
C ASP A 66 -11.77 10.26 17.20
N GLU A 67 -12.19 11.44 17.64
CA GLU A 67 -12.55 12.56 16.76
C GLU A 67 -11.37 12.97 15.87
N LEU A 68 -10.16 12.98 16.44
CA LEU A 68 -8.93 13.24 15.70
C LEU A 68 -8.69 12.15 14.64
N GLY A 69 -8.91 10.87 14.99
CA GLY A 69 -8.72 9.74 14.08
C GLY A 69 -9.69 9.74 12.90
N LYS A 70 -10.95 10.12 13.14
CA LYS A 70 -11.95 10.35 12.09
C LYS A 70 -11.54 11.50 11.18
N LYS A 71 -11.09 12.63 11.75
CA LYS A 71 -10.62 13.79 10.98
C LYS A 71 -9.44 13.43 10.09
N ILE A 72 -8.45 12.71 10.61
CA ILE A 72 -7.30 12.22 9.84
C ILE A 72 -7.77 11.34 8.69
N THR A 73 -8.68 10.40 8.93
CA THR A 73 -9.19 9.49 7.91
C THR A 73 -9.93 10.25 6.80
N THR A 74 -10.79 11.21 7.13
CA THR A 74 -11.53 12.01 6.15
C THR A 74 -10.62 12.91 5.32
N VAL A 75 -9.66 13.59 5.96
CA VAL A 75 -8.68 14.44 5.25
C VAL A 75 -7.79 13.60 4.34
N SER A 76 -7.36 12.44 4.82
CA SER A 76 -6.55 11.51 4.04
C SER A 76 -7.31 10.97 2.85
N ALA A 77 -8.58 10.57 3.03
CA ALA A 77 -9.44 10.08 1.96
C ALA A 77 -9.65 11.10 0.84
N LYS A 78 -9.88 12.37 1.20
CA LYS A 78 -10.01 13.45 0.23
C LYS A 78 -8.70 13.68 -0.54
N THR A 79 -7.58 13.68 0.18
CA THR A 79 -6.26 13.93 -0.42
C THR A 79 -5.84 12.76 -1.31
N SER A 80 -6.04 11.53 -0.86
CA SER A 80 -5.75 10.31 -1.64
C SER A 80 -6.60 10.24 -2.89
N TYR A 81 -7.87 10.68 -2.84
CA TYR A 81 -8.74 10.72 -4.01
C TYR A 81 -8.18 11.65 -5.10
N HIS A 82 -7.74 12.85 -4.73
CA HIS A 82 -7.15 13.79 -5.70
C HIS A 82 -5.84 13.26 -6.28
N ILE A 83 -4.96 12.71 -5.44
CA ILE A 83 -3.70 12.11 -5.89
C ILE A 83 -3.96 10.94 -6.84
N LEU A 84 -4.88 10.03 -6.47
CA LEU A 84 -5.23 8.88 -7.29
C LEU A 84 -5.80 9.31 -8.64
N ASN A 85 -6.70 10.30 -8.66
CA ASN A 85 -7.26 10.83 -9.90
C ASN A 85 -6.18 11.40 -10.82
N ILE A 86 -5.22 12.16 -10.28
CA ILE A 86 -4.11 12.70 -11.06
C ILE A 86 -3.25 11.55 -11.61
N SER A 87 -2.93 10.55 -10.78
CA SER A 87 -2.15 9.38 -11.21
C SER A 87 -2.86 8.58 -12.31
N LEU A 88 -4.17 8.37 -12.19
CA LEU A 88 -4.99 7.70 -13.21
C LEU A 88 -5.06 8.51 -14.50
N PHE A 89 -5.15 9.84 -14.41
CA PHE A 89 -5.13 10.71 -15.56
C PHE A 89 -3.79 10.67 -16.30
N ILE A 90 -2.68 10.64 -15.56
CA ILE A 90 -1.33 10.48 -16.14
C ILE A 90 -1.18 9.11 -16.80
N LEU A 91 -1.64 8.03 -16.15
CA LEU A 91 -1.63 6.68 -16.75
C LEU A 91 -2.44 6.64 -18.04
N TRP A 92 -3.65 7.19 -18.01
CA TRP A 92 -4.50 7.27 -19.19
C TRP A 92 -3.84 8.09 -20.33
N MET A 93 -3.18 9.20 -20.00
CA MET A 93 -2.46 10.01 -20.98
C MET A 93 -1.23 9.28 -21.53
N ALA A 94 -0.51 8.52 -20.71
CA ALA A 94 0.61 7.68 -21.13
C ALA A 94 0.13 6.56 -22.07
N ASP A 95 -0.99 5.90 -21.75
CA ASP A 95 -1.64 4.91 -22.62
C ASP A 95 -2.02 5.53 -23.97
N TYR A 96 -2.63 6.72 -23.94
CA TYR A 96 -3.07 7.43 -25.14
C TYR A 96 -1.93 7.91 -26.04
N THR A 97 -0.82 8.38 -25.46
CA THR A 97 0.27 9.04 -26.23
C THR A 97 1.37 8.09 -26.70
N VAL A 98 1.65 7.01 -25.95
CA VAL A 98 2.84 6.18 -26.20
C VAL A 98 2.52 4.90 -27.00
N PHE A 99 1.28 4.37 -26.95
CA PHE A 99 1.02 2.98 -27.34
C PHE A 99 -0.13 2.77 -28.34
N ASP A 100 -0.34 3.69 -29.28
CA ASP A 100 -1.31 3.59 -30.39
C ASP A 100 -1.09 2.40 -31.37
N ARG A 101 -0.29 1.36 -31.01
CA ARG A 101 0.12 0.28 -31.94
C ARG A 101 0.23 -1.15 -31.44
N GLU A 102 0.19 -1.48 -30.16
CA GLU A 102 0.24 -2.91 -29.75
C GLU A 102 -0.73 -3.22 -28.61
N ASN A 103 -1.63 -4.16 -28.86
CA ASN A 103 -2.80 -4.57 -28.04
C ASN A 103 -2.47 -5.13 -26.63
N ASP A 104 -1.27 -4.95 -26.11
CA ASP A 104 -0.77 -5.63 -24.90
C ASP A 104 -0.63 -4.72 -23.67
N PHE A 105 -0.64 -3.38 -23.86
CA PHE A 105 -0.41 -2.44 -22.76
C PHE A 105 -1.62 -2.29 -21.81
N GLY A 106 -2.84 -2.49 -22.30
CA GLY A 106 -4.06 -2.27 -21.52
C GLY A 106 -4.12 -3.10 -20.24
N ASN A 107 -3.66 -4.36 -20.29
CA ASN A 107 -3.62 -5.22 -19.11
C ASN A 107 -2.60 -4.74 -18.06
N ILE A 108 -1.46 -4.20 -18.51
CA ILE A 108 -0.39 -3.72 -17.61
C ILE A 108 -0.79 -2.37 -16.99
N SER A 109 -1.35 -1.44 -17.77
CA SER A 109 -1.82 -0.16 -17.25
C SER A 109 -2.93 -0.31 -16.21
N LEU A 110 -3.93 -1.16 -16.50
CA LEU A 110 -4.98 -1.51 -15.53
C LEU A 110 -4.39 -2.12 -14.26
N PHE A 111 -3.41 -3.02 -14.40
CA PHE A 111 -2.74 -3.63 -13.26
C PHE A 111 -1.99 -2.60 -12.39
N VAL A 112 -1.30 -1.64 -13.01
CA VAL A 112 -0.63 -0.53 -12.30
C VAL A 112 -1.65 0.39 -11.64
N ALA A 113 -2.77 0.69 -12.30
CA ALA A 113 -3.86 1.48 -11.73
C ALA A 113 -4.47 0.82 -10.48
N VAL A 114 -4.68 -0.50 -10.51
CA VAL A 114 -5.15 -1.26 -9.34
C VAL A 114 -4.12 -1.16 -8.20
N CYS A 115 -2.84 -1.39 -8.48
CA CYS A 115 -1.77 -1.28 -7.47
C CYS A 115 -1.71 0.13 -6.84
N LEU A 116 -1.82 1.18 -7.65
CA LEU A 116 -1.85 2.57 -7.18
C LEU A 116 -3.07 2.86 -6.30
N SER A 117 -4.26 2.40 -6.71
CA SER A 117 -5.49 2.61 -5.92
C SER A 117 -5.37 2.06 -4.51
N MET A 118 -4.68 0.91 -4.37
CA MET A 118 -4.44 0.22 -3.11
C MET A 118 -3.39 0.91 -2.24
N LEU A 119 -2.35 1.52 -2.85
CA LEU A 119 -1.23 2.15 -2.14
C LEU A 119 -1.48 3.60 -1.72
N VAL A 120 -2.15 4.39 -2.56
CA VAL A 120 -2.25 5.84 -2.35
C VAL A 120 -2.97 6.16 -1.04
N PHE A 121 -4.07 5.47 -0.74
CA PHE A 121 -4.81 5.69 0.51
C PHE A 121 -3.98 5.44 1.78
N PRO A 122 -3.40 4.25 2.02
CA PRO A 122 -2.65 3.99 3.24
C PRO A 122 -1.38 4.85 3.36
N ILE A 123 -0.72 5.21 2.25
CA ILE A 123 0.46 6.10 2.27
C ILE A 123 0.06 7.52 2.70
N VAL A 124 -0.99 8.08 2.08
CA VAL A 124 -1.47 9.43 2.42
C VAL A 124 -1.99 9.48 3.86
N GLN A 125 -2.60 8.39 4.32
CA GLN A 125 -3.05 8.26 5.70
C GLN A 125 -1.89 8.24 6.70
N LEU A 126 -0.79 7.56 6.37
CA LEU A 126 0.44 7.56 7.18
C LEU A 126 1.07 8.95 7.27
N ILE A 127 1.16 9.67 6.15
CA ILE A 127 1.70 11.04 6.11
C ILE A 127 0.82 11.98 6.93
N SER A 128 -0.50 11.89 6.77
CA SER A 128 -1.44 12.73 7.50
C SER A 128 -1.40 12.44 9.00
N ALA A 129 -1.37 11.17 9.41
CA ALA A 129 -1.28 10.81 10.82
C ALA A 129 -0.01 11.34 11.50
N ARG A 130 1.13 11.40 10.79
CA ARG A 130 2.36 12.02 11.30
C ARG A 130 2.28 13.54 11.43
N LYS A 131 1.41 14.21 10.65
CA LYS A 131 1.25 15.66 10.67
C LYS A 131 0.35 16.14 11.83
N TYR A 132 -0.58 15.29 12.28
CA TYR A 132 -1.54 15.61 13.34
C TYR A 132 -1.17 15.05 14.72
N ARG A 133 -0.10 14.25 14.82
CA ARG A 133 0.45 13.72 16.06
C ARG A 133 1.62 14.58 16.53
#